data_AF-A0A2U1DG21-F1
#
_entry.id   AF-A0A2U1DG21-F1
#
_cell.length_a   1.000
_cell.length_b   1.000
_cell.length_c   1.000
_cell.angle_alpha   90.00
_cell.angle_beta   90.00
_cell.angle_gamma   90.00
#
_symmetry.space_group_name_H-M   'P 1'
#
loop_
_entity.id
_entity.type
_entity.pdbx_description
1 polymer ?
#
loop_
_entity_poly.entity_id
_entity_poly.type
_entity_poly.pdbx_seq_one_letter_code
_entity_poly.pdbx_strand_id
1 'polypeptide(L)'
;MAIQITNLLINTQEFVLKGRKLKATYTPEIDKQFSNLMIDINELEKKMTSKQADELNVEAKKKLSNESSEKASRLATDYIKALFSPEDAKFILEATGGRDYNLGRLAGIFFKAGNDDEVENNRQERRQNNKKGK
;
A
#
# COMPACT_ATOMS: atom_id res chain seq x y z
N MET A 1 25.14 -7.91 23.40
CA MET A 1 24.33 -7.61 22.20
C MET A 1 22.97 -7.15 22.69
N ALA A 2 22.65 -5.86 22.59
CA ALA A 2 21.36 -5.34 23.04
C ALA A 2 20.39 -5.37 21.86
N ILE A 3 19.32 -6.16 21.97
CA ILE A 3 18.22 -6.12 21.01
C ILE A 3 17.40 -4.87 21.36
N GLN A 4 17.38 -3.88 20.47
CA GLN A 4 16.50 -2.73 20.65
C GLN A 4 15.04 -3.20 20.46
N ILE A 5 14.29 -3.20 21.56
CA ILE A 5 12.88 -3.64 21.63
C ILE A 5 12.00 -2.83 20.66
N THR A 6 12.42 -1.63 20.28
CA THR A 6 11.75 -0.79 19.26
C THR A 6 11.57 -1.50 17.92
N ASN A 7 12.52 -2.33 17.49
CA ASN A 7 12.40 -3.08 16.23
C ASN A 7 11.44 -4.29 16.34
N LEU A 8 11.06 -4.70 17.55
CA LEU A 8 9.99 -5.69 17.79
C LEU A 8 8.60 -5.05 17.84
N LEU A 9 8.52 -3.71 17.94
CA LEU A 9 7.28 -2.95 18.11
C LEU A 9 6.89 -2.13 16.87
N ILE A 10 7.88 -1.68 16.09
CA ILE A 10 7.70 -0.79 14.94
C ILE A 10 8.61 -1.31 13.82
N ASN A 11 8.03 -1.78 12.72
CA ASN A 11 8.83 -2.13 11.55
C ASN A 11 9.19 -0.83 10.80
N THR A 12 10.45 -0.67 10.39
CA THR A 12 10.86 0.51 9.62
C THR A 12 11.64 0.08 8.38
N GLN A 13 11.27 0.63 7.22
CA GLN A 13 11.89 0.30 5.95
C GLN A 13 12.46 1.55 5.29
N GLU A 14 13.68 1.46 4.80
CA GLU A 14 14.28 2.53 3.98
C GLU A 14 13.96 2.32 2.50
N PHE A 15 13.63 3.41 1.81
CA PHE A 15 13.43 3.48 0.37
C PHE A 15 14.34 4.54 -0.23
N VAL A 16 14.77 4.34 -1.48
CA VAL A 16 15.49 5.37 -2.23
C VAL A 16 14.65 5.82 -3.41
N LEU A 17 14.26 7.10 -3.42
CA LEU A 17 13.49 7.72 -4.48
C LEU A 17 14.23 8.93 -5.03
N LYS A 18 14.60 8.91 -6.32
CA LYS A 18 15.37 9.97 -6.98
C LYS A 18 16.63 10.39 -6.19
N GLY A 19 17.33 9.42 -5.58
CA GLY A 19 18.53 9.65 -4.77
C GLY A 19 18.27 10.13 -3.34
N ARG A 20 17.03 10.45 -2.97
CA ARG A 20 16.65 10.75 -1.58
C ARG A 20 16.31 9.47 -0.84
N LYS A 21 16.90 9.30 0.35
CA LYS A 21 16.51 8.25 1.29
C LYS A 21 15.24 8.66 2.01
N LEU A 22 14.28 7.75 2.08
CA LEU A 22 12.99 7.91 2.72
C LEU A 22 12.86 6.81 3.77
N LYS A 23 12.24 7.11 4.91
CA LYS A 23 12.01 6.13 5.97
C LYS A 23 10.51 5.92 6.18
N ALA A 24 10.04 4.73 5.84
CA ALA A 24 8.70 4.28 6.17
C ALA A 24 8.67 3.71 7.59
N THR A 25 7.60 3.99 8.32
CA THR A 25 7.37 3.47 9.67
C THR A 25 6.04 2.74 9.71
N TYR A 26 6.05 1.43 9.91
CA TYR A 26 4.85 0.61 10.02
C TYR A 26 4.51 0.41 11.50
N THR A 27 3.32 0.83 11.88
CA THR A 27 2.75 0.63 13.21
C THR A 27 1.43 -0.13 13.10
N PRO A 28 0.94 -0.78 14.17
CA PRO A 28 -0.35 -1.47 14.16
C PRO A 28 -1.53 -0.57 13.72
N GLU A 29 -1.48 0.72 14.04
CA GLU A 29 -2.47 1.70 13.60
C GLU A 29 -2.44 1.91 12.08
N ILE A 30 -1.25 1.95 11.50
CA ILE A 30 -1.05 2.08 10.05
C ILE A 30 -1.50 0.81 9.34
N ASP A 31 -1.24 -0.37 9.91
CA ASP A 31 -1.71 -1.66 9.36
C ASP A 31 -3.24 -1.75 9.34
N LYS A 32 -3.90 -1.23 10.38
CA LYS A 32 -5.36 -1.13 10.41
C LYS A 32 -5.90 -0.15 9.37
N GLN A 33 -5.27 1.03 9.23
CA GLN A 33 -5.63 2.00 8.20
C GLN A 33 -5.46 1.41 6.79
N PHE A 34 -4.39 0.65 6.58
CA PHE A 34 -4.15 -0.06 5.34
C PHE A 34 -5.18 -1.19 5.08
N SER A 35 -5.56 -1.94 6.12
CA SER A 35 -6.58 -2.97 5.97
C SER A 35 -7.90 -2.37 5.49
N ASN A 36 -8.30 -1.23 6.06
CA ASN A 36 -9.48 -0.47 5.62
C ASN A 36 -9.30 0.03 4.18
N LEU A 37 -8.14 0.60 3.85
CA LEU A 37 -7.78 1.03 2.50
C LEU A 37 -7.99 -0.08 1.45
N MET A 38 -7.51 -1.29 1.74
CA MET A 38 -7.64 -2.43 0.82
C MET A 38 -9.08 -2.88 0.65
N ILE A 39 -9.87 -2.85 1.73
CA ILE A 39 -11.31 -3.12 1.66
C ILE A 39 -11.98 -2.08 0.75
N ASP A 40 -11.69 -0.80 0.95
CA ASP A 40 -12.27 0.29 0.15
C ASP A 40 -11.89 0.19 -1.33
N ILE A 41 -10.62 -0.14 -1.64
CA ILE A 41 -10.15 -0.37 -3.01
C ILE A 41 -10.87 -1.56 -3.64
N ASN A 42 -11.02 -2.67 -2.92
CA ASN A 42 -11.72 -3.87 -3.43
C ASN A 42 -13.22 -3.58 -3.67
N GLU A 43 -13.87 -2.83 -2.78
CA GLU A 43 -15.25 -2.38 -3.02
C GLU A 43 -15.36 -1.48 -4.25
N LEU A 44 -14.38 -0.60 -4.47
CA LEU A 44 -14.29 0.23 -5.66
C LEU A 44 -14.15 -0.61 -6.93
N GLU A 45 -13.24 -1.59 -6.94
CA GLU A 45 -13.08 -2.52 -8.06
C GLU A 45 -14.38 -3.28 -8.36
N LYS A 46 -15.04 -3.84 -7.33
CA LYS A 46 -16.32 -4.52 -7.47
C LYS A 46 -17.41 -3.62 -8.06
N LYS A 47 -17.46 -2.35 -7.67
CA LYS A 47 -18.41 -1.38 -8.24
C LYS A 47 -18.12 -1.14 -9.72
N MET A 48 -16.85 -1.00 -10.10
CA MET A 48 -16.45 -0.80 -11.49
C MET A 48 -16.70 -2.03 -12.37
N THR A 49 -16.59 -3.25 -11.82
CA THR A 49 -16.82 -4.50 -12.56
C THR A 49 -18.22 -5.09 -12.34
N SER A 50 -19.14 -4.33 -11.76
CA SER A 50 -20.50 -4.80 -11.49
C SER A 50 -21.32 -4.86 -12.78
N LYS A 51 -22.29 -5.79 -12.85
CA LYS A 51 -23.25 -5.84 -13.98
C LYS A 51 -23.99 -4.51 -14.20
N GLN A 52 -24.26 -3.79 -13.11
CA GLN A 52 -24.85 -2.45 -13.17
C GLN A 52 -23.94 -1.45 -13.88
N ALA A 53 -22.61 -1.57 -13.72
CA ALA A 53 -21.66 -0.74 -14.45
C ALA A 53 -21.62 -1.09 -15.94
N ASP A 54 -21.83 -2.35 -16.32
CA ASP A 54 -21.88 -2.77 -17.73
C ASP A 54 -23.09 -2.19 -18.48
N GLU A 55 -24.22 -2.03 -17.79
CA GLU A 55 -25.47 -1.45 -18.30
C GLU A 55 -25.42 0.08 -18.43
N LEU A 56 -24.40 0.74 -17.86
CA LEU A 56 -24.23 2.19 -17.97
C LEU A 56 -23.90 2.62 -19.40
N ASN A 57 -24.40 3.80 -19.77
CA ASN A 57 -23.97 4.49 -20.99
C ASN A 57 -22.49 4.97 -20.88
N VAL A 58 -21.90 5.35 -22.01
CA VAL A 58 -20.48 5.74 -22.08
C VAL A 58 -20.13 6.90 -21.14
N GLU A 59 -21.02 7.87 -20.99
CA GLU A 59 -20.80 9.05 -20.14
C GLU A 59 -20.81 8.68 -18.65
N ALA A 60 -21.76 7.86 -18.22
CA ALA A 60 -21.84 7.34 -16.87
C ALA A 60 -20.65 6.41 -16.54
N LYS A 61 -20.17 5.62 -17.50
CA LYS A 61 -18.93 4.82 -17.35
C LYS A 61 -17.71 5.71 -17.14
N LYS A 62 -17.55 6.78 -17.93
CA LYS A 62 -16.46 7.75 -17.76
C LYS A 62 -16.52 8.41 -16.38
N LYS A 63 -17.70 8.84 -15.94
CA LYS A 63 -17.91 9.44 -14.62
C LYS A 63 -17.54 8.47 -13.51
N LEU A 64 -18.03 7.23 -13.56
CA LEU A 64 -17.71 6.20 -12.57
C LEU A 64 -16.21 5.89 -12.53
N SER A 65 -15.55 5.80 -13.69
CA SER A 65 -14.10 5.59 -13.78
C SER A 65 -13.30 6.73 -13.15
N ASN A 66 -13.70 7.98 -13.41
CA ASN A 66 -13.02 9.15 -12.85
C ASN A 66 -13.22 9.23 -11.34
N GLU A 67 -14.45 9.07 -10.85
CA GLU A 67 -14.75 9.05 -9.41
C GLU A 67 -14.00 7.93 -8.68
N SER A 68 -13.88 6.76 -9.33
CA SER A 68 -13.14 5.63 -8.77
C SER A 68 -11.64 5.88 -8.73
N SER A 69 -11.09 6.49 -9.79
CA SER A 69 -9.67 6.87 -9.86
C SER A 69 -9.33 7.94 -8.80
N GLU A 70 -10.17 8.95 -8.64
CA GLU A 70 -10.01 9.97 -7.61
C GLU A 70 -10.04 9.39 -6.19
N LYS A 71 -10.98 8.48 -5.92
CA LYS A 71 -11.05 7.80 -4.61
C LYS A 71 -9.81 6.96 -4.37
N ALA A 72 -9.39 6.14 -5.33
CA ALA A 72 -8.18 5.33 -5.21
C ALA A 72 -6.92 6.19 -5.00
N SER A 73 -6.84 7.36 -5.66
CA SER A 73 -5.74 8.31 -5.50
C SER A 73 -5.71 8.95 -4.11
N ARG A 74 -6.86 9.36 -3.57
CA ARG A 74 -6.97 9.88 -2.18
C ARG A 74 -6.56 8.83 -1.17
N LEU A 75 -7.09 7.63 -1.33
CA LEU A 75 -6.77 6.44 -0.53
C LEU A 75 -5.25 6.17 -0.53
N ALA A 76 -4.60 6.15 -1.70
CA ALA A 76 -3.14 5.99 -1.79
C ALA A 76 -2.36 7.17 -1.16
N THR A 77 -2.86 8.40 -1.30
CA THR A 77 -2.27 9.61 -0.69
C THR A 77 -2.27 9.49 0.83
N ASP A 78 -3.41 9.13 1.41
CA ASP A 78 -3.59 9.06 2.86
C ASP A 78 -2.69 7.98 3.46
N TYR A 79 -2.57 6.84 2.79
CA TYR A 79 -1.63 5.79 3.19
C TYR A 79 -0.17 6.25 3.17
N ILE A 80 0.26 6.95 2.12
CA ILE A 80 1.64 7.48 2.04
C ILE A 80 1.90 8.51 3.14
N LYS A 81 0.92 9.38 3.45
CA LYS A 81 1.03 10.35 4.55
C LYS A 81 1.08 9.70 5.93
N ALA A 82 0.41 8.55 6.10
CA ALA A 82 0.47 7.80 7.35
C ALA A 82 1.83 7.11 7.51
N LEU A 83 2.43 6.63 6.41
CA LEU A 83 3.63 5.82 6.43
C LEU A 83 4.94 6.63 6.55
N PHE A 84 4.95 7.86 6.03
CA PHE A 84 6.15 8.70 5.94
C PHE A 84 6.00 10.00 6.74
N SER A 85 7.13 10.63 7.04
CA SER A 85 7.12 12.00 7.58
C SER A 85 6.40 12.96 6.63
N PRO A 86 5.80 14.07 7.11
CA PRO A 86 5.12 15.04 6.24
C PRO A 86 5.98 15.55 5.09
N GLU A 87 7.29 15.74 5.30
CA GLU A 87 8.24 16.16 4.28
C GLU A 87 8.49 15.08 3.22
N ASP A 88 8.68 13.83 3.64
CA ASP A 88 8.92 12.72 2.72
C ASP A 88 7.64 12.37 1.95
N ALA A 89 6.48 12.38 2.61
CA ALA A 89 5.18 12.20 1.97
C ALA A 89 4.97 13.27 0.89
N LYS A 90 5.23 14.55 1.20
CA LYS A 90 5.14 15.64 0.21
C LYS A 90 6.08 15.41 -0.96
N PHE A 91 7.32 15.01 -0.72
CA PHE A 91 8.30 14.72 -1.77
C PHE A 91 7.85 13.56 -2.67
N ILE A 92 7.30 12.48 -2.09
CA ILE A 92 6.75 11.36 -2.85
C ILE A 92 5.61 11.83 -3.75
N LEU A 93 4.66 12.61 -3.21
CA LEU A 93 3.52 13.13 -3.97
C LEU A 93 3.98 14.02 -5.13
N GLU A 94 4.89 14.96 -4.89
CA GLU A 94 5.48 15.80 -5.94
C GLU A 94 6.22 14.97 -6.99
N ALA A 95 6.94 13.93 -6.58
CA ALA A 95 7.67 13.04 -7.48
C ALA A 95 6.75 12.25 -8.42
N THR A 96 5.49 11.99 -8.03
CA THR A 96 4.48 11.35 -8.89
C THR A 96 3.90 12.28 -9.95
N GLY A 97 4.05 13.61 -9.78
CA GLY A 97 3.56 14.61 -10.72
C GLY A 97 2.03 14.61 -10.89
N GLY A 98 1.28 14.23 -9.85
CA GLY A 98 -0.18 14.17 -9.90
C GLY A 98 -0.74 13.01 -10.73
N ARG A 99 0.09 11.99 -11.04
CA ARG A 99 -0.36 10.81 -11.78
C ARG A 99 -0.90 9.76 -10.83
N ASP A 100 -2.23 9.67 -10.73
CA ASP A 100 -2.95 8.72 -9.85
C ASP A 100 -2.46 7.28 -9.97
N TYR A 101 -2.19 6.82 -11.20
CA TYR A 101 -1.64 5.49 -11.46
C TYR A 101 -0.28 5.25 -10.78
N ASN A 102 0.61 6.24 -10.83
CA ASN A 102 1.93 6.13 -10.21
C ASN A 102 1.81 6.14 -8.69
N LEU A 103 0.88 6.93 -8.16
CA LEU A 103 0.62 7.02 -6.74
C LEU A 103 0.12 5.69 -6.17
N GLY A 104 -0.87 5.07 -6.82
CA GLY A 104 -1.36 3.74 -6.45
C GLY A 104 -0.26 2.67 -6.53
N ARG A 105 0.60 2.74 -7.55
CA ARG A 105 1.73 1.80 -7.69
C ARG A 105 2.75 1.95 -6.57
N LEU A 106 3.07 3.18 -6.16
CA LEU A 106 3.99 3.42 -5.03
C LEU A 106 3.38 2.93 -3.71
N ALA A 107 2.12 3.25 -3.42
CA ALA A 107 1.42 2.73 -2.25
C ALA A 107 1.47 1.20 -2.19
N GLY A 108 1.24 0.51 -3.31
CA GLY A 108 1.35 -0.95 -3.39
C GLY A 108 2.77 -1.50 -3.18
N ILE A 109 3.81 -0.77 -3.60
CA ILE A 109 5.22 -1.16 -3.35
C ILE A 109 5.53 -1.03 -1.87
N PHE A 110 5.19 0.10 -1.25
CA PHE A 110 5.44 0.32 0.17
C PHE A 110 4.74 -0.72 1.03
N PHE A 111 3.47 -1.02 0.71
CA PHE A 111 2.74 -2.07 1.41
C PHE A 111 3.45 -3.43 1.37
N LYS A 112 3.84 -3.90 0.16
CA LYS A 112 4.50 -5.20 0.01
C LYS A 112 5.78 -5.27 0.84
N ALA A 113 6.57 -4.22 0.82
CA ALA A 113 7.81 -4.14 1.58
C ALA A 113 7.59 -4.20 3.11
N GLY A 114 6.47 -3.67 3.63
CA GLY A 114 6.12 -3.82 5.04
C GLY A 114 5.66 -5.23 5.45
N ASN A 115 5.26 -6.07 4.49
CA ASN A 115 4.75 -7.43 4.73
C ASN A 115 5.72 -8.55 4.32
N ASP A 116 6.81 -8.23 3.62
CA ASP A 116 7.79 -9.24 3.20
C ASP A 116 8.42 -9.96 4.40
N ASP A 117 8.50 -9.33 5.57
CA ASP A 117 8.91 -10.00 6.82
C ASP A 117 7.93 -11.11 7.28
N GLU A 118 6.64 -11.02 6.98
CA GLU A 118 5.67 -12.09 7.30
C GLU A 118 5.60 -13.16 6.20
N VAL A 119 5.72 -12.80 4.92
CA VAL A 119 5.59 -13.76 3.80
C VAL A 119 6.86 -14.59 3.64
N GLU A 120 8.04 -14.01 3.87
CA GLU A 120 9.31 -14.72 3.76
C GLU A 120 9.54 -15.67 4.94
N ASN A 121 9.15 -15.27 6.16
CA ASN A 121 9.15 -16.16 7.33
C ASN A 121 8.15 -17.32 7.17
N ASN A 122 6.91 -17.06 6.74
CA ASN A 122 5.93 -18.12 6.48
C ASN A 122 6.37 -19.10 5.36
N ARG A 123 7.12 -18.63 4.35
CA ARG A 123 7.72 -19.50 3.31
C ARG A 123 8.90 -20.31 3.83
N GLN A 124 9.75 -19.73 4.69
CA GLN A 124 10.89 -20.43 5.28
C GLN A 124 10.43 -21.50 6.28
N GLU A 125 9.43 -21.23 7.12
CA GLU A 125 8.88 -22.21 8.06
C GLU A 125 8.23 -23.40 7.34
N ARG A 126 7.47 -23.16 6.27
CA ARG A 126 6.92 -24.26 5.43
C ARG A 126 8.01 -25.10 4.77
N ARG A 127 9.13 -24.48 4.37
CA ARG A 127 10.29 -25.19 3.81
C ARG A 127 11.06 -25.99 4.86
N GLN A 128 11.13 -25.51 6.10
CA GLN A 128 11.78 -26.22 7.20
C GLN A 128 10.93 -27.40 7.72
N ASN A 129 9.61 -27.23 7.83
CA ASN A 129 8.71 -28.32 8.23
C ASN A 129 8.68 -29.46 7.20
N ASN A 130 8.79 -29.16 5.90
CA ASN A 130 8.96 -30.19 4.86
C ASN A 130 10.34 -30.87 4.84
N LYS A 131 11.36 -30.32 5.52
CA LYS A 131 12.69 -30.94 5.64
C LYS A 131 12.83 -31.80 6.91
N LYS A 132 12.05 -31.53 7.96
CA LYS A 132 12.04 -32.33 9.20
C LYS A 132 11.08 -33.52 9.16
N GLY A 133 10.21 -33.61 8.15
CA GLY A 133 9.30 -34.73 7.91
C GLY A 133 9.80 -35.76 6.89
N LYS A 134 11.12 -35.81 6.62
CA LYS A 134 11.78 -36.83 5.80
C LYS A 134 12.77 -37.61 6.64
#